data_AF-A0A2N4YYC4-F1
#
_entry.id   AF-A0A2N4YYC4-F1
#
_cell.length_a   1.000
_cell.length_b   1.000
_cell.length_c   1.000
_cell.angle_alpha   90.00
_cell.angle_beta   90.00
_cell.angle_gamma   90.00
#
_symmetry.space_group_name_H-M   'P 1'
#
loop_
_entity.id
_entity.type
_entity.pdbx_description
1 polymer ?
#
loop_
_entity_poly.entity_id
_entity_poly.type
_entity_poly.pdbx_seq_one_letter_code
_entity_poly.pdbx_strand_id
1 'polypeptide(L)'
;EWRFNVPVLWDQYPHIVGWETIPAWPHPTQFIPGGNSPYVTDAYRDALLAQFPQARAHVIAGAGHWVHAEKPEAVLRAIRRYLTSIAA
;
A
#
# COMPACT_ATOMS: atom_id res chain seq x y z
N GLU A 1 -29.87 7.15 -6.40
CA GLU A 1 -29.29 5.88 -6.84
C GLU A 1 -27.88 5.76 -6.27
N TRP A 2 -27.50 4.61 -5.71
CA TRP A 2 -26.12 4.39 -5.26
C TRP A 2 -25.22 4.26 -6.49
N ARG A 3 -24.08 4.96 -6.52
CA ARG A 3 -23.15 4.93 -7.67
C ARG A 3 -22.46 3.56 -7.85
N PHE A 4 -22.48 2.72 -6.83
CA PHE A 4 -21.80 1.42 -6.81
C PHE A 4 -22.80 0.27 -6.91
N ASN A 5 -22.38 -0.82 -7.55
CA ASN A 5 -23.14 -2.08 -7.59
C ASN A 5 -22.99 -2.82 -6.26
N VAL A 6 -23.75 -2.38 -5.25
CA VAL A 6 -23.70 -2.91 -3.88
C VAL A 6 -23.90 -4.43 -3.80
N PRO A 7 -24.87 -5.04 -4.51
CA PRO A 7 -25.05 -6.50 -4.48
C PRO A 7 -23.78 -7.26 -4.87
N VAL A 8 -23.13 -6.87 -5.97
CA VAL A 8 -21.90 -7.55 -6.43
C VAL A 8 -20.75 -7.35 -5.46
N LEU A 9 -20.60 -6.14 -4.89
CA LEU A 9 -19.55 -5.88 -3.89
C LEU A 9 -19.73 -6.75 -2.65
N TRP A 10 -20.98 -7.02 -2.24
CA TRP A 10 -21.28 -7.90 -1.13
C TRP A 10 -20.92 -9.35 -1.45
N ASP A 11 -21.38 -9.85 -2.61
CA ASP A 11 -21.14 -11.23 -3.03
C ASP A 11 -19.65 -11.54 -3.28
N GLN A 12 -18.88 -10.52 -3.68
CA GLN A 12 -17.44 -10.65 -3.99
C GLN A 12 -16.53 -10.20 -2.85
N TYR A 13 -17.07 -9.82 -1.69
CA TYR A 13 -16.29 -9.30 -0.57
C TYR A 13 -15.13 -10.23 -0.14
N PRO A 14 -15.28 -11.57 -0.07
CA PRO A 14 -14.18 -12.47 0.26
C PRO A 14 -12.99 -12.38 -0.70
N HIS A 15 -13.23 -12.11 -1.98
CA HIS A 15 -12.18 -11.94 -2.98
C HIS A 15 -11.52 -10.55 -2.91
N ILE A 16 -12.27 -9.53 -2.46
CA ILE A 16 -11.77 -8.15 -2.31
C ILE A 16 -10.84 -8.02 -1.10
N VAL A 17 -11.20 -8.63 0.04
CA VAL A 17 -10.40 -8.56 1.27
C VAL A 17 -9.39 -9.70 1.41
N GLY A 18 -9.54 -10.74 0.59
CA GLY A 18 -8.64 -11.89 0.56
C GLY A 18 -7.31 -11.57 -0.13
N TRP A 19 -6.45 -12.58 -0.15
CA TRP A 19 -5.17 -12.53 -0.85
C TRP A 19 -4.92 -13.85 -1.57
N GLU A 20 -4.43 -13.78 -2.79
CA GLU A 20 -3.93 -14.91 -3.55
C GLU A 20 -2.48 -14.63 -3.94
N THR A 21 -1.59 -15.61 -3.73
CA THR A 21 -0.19 -15.48 -4.15
C THR A 21 -0.12 -15.60 -5.68
N ILE A 22 0.34 -14.51 -6.30
CA ILE A 22 0.60 -14.41 -7.74
C ILE A 22 2.11 -14.29 -7.99
N PRO A 23 2.61 -14.44 -9.25
CA PRO A 23 4.03 -14.22 -9.54
C PRO A 23 4.54 -12.89 -8.97
N ALA A 24 5.71 -12.94 -8.34
CA ALA A 24 6.31 -11.78 -7.70
C ALA A 24 6.50 -10.63 -8.70
N TRP A 25 6.27 -9.40 -8.24
CA TRP A 25 6.54 -8.20 -9.00
C TRP A 25 8.05 -7.89 -8.97
N PRO A 26 8.79 -8.05 -10.08
CA PRO A 26 10.24 -8.05 -10.05
C PRO A 26 10.86 -6.64 -10.13
N HIS A 27 10.03 -5.59 -10.08
CA HIS A 27 10.48 -4.21 -10.22
C HIS A 27 10.43 -3.46 -8.89
N PRO A 28 11.12 -2.31 -8.77
CA PRO A 28 11.03 -1.46 -7.59
C PRO A 28 9.59 -1.17 -7.20
N THR A 29 9.33 -1.11 -5.89
CA THR A 29 8.02 -0.76 -5.33
C THR A 29 8.21 0.04 -4.05
N GLN A 30 7.47 1.14 -3.90
CA GLN A 30 7.50 1.97 -2.70
C GLN A 30 6.19 1.85 -1.91
N PHE A 31 6.28 1.31 -0.71
CA PHE A 31 5.21 1.33 0.28
C PHE A 31 5.31 2.61 1.13
N ILE A 32 4.17 3.21 1.47
CA ILE A 32 4.09 4.43 2.29
C ILE A 32 3.12 4.19 3.46
N PRO A 33 3.49 3.36 4.45
CA PRO A 33 2.65 3.12 5.63
C PRO A 33 2.71 4.31 6.60
N GLY A 34 1.66 4.49 7.41
CA GLY A 34 1.67 5.43 8.53
C GLY A 34 2.29 4.78 9.76
N GLY A 35 3.13 5.52 10.50
CA GLY A 35 3.86 4.99 11.66
C GLY A 35 2.96 4.57 12.83
N ASN A 36 1.74 5.10 12.89
CA ASN A 36 0.74 4.73 13.91
C ASN A 36 -0.31 3.75 13.34
N SER A 37 -0.15 3.26 12.10
CA SER A 37 -1.11 2.37 11.46
C SER A 37 -0.82 0.89 11.79
N PRO A 38 -1.82 0.11 12.24
CA PRO A 38 -1.64 -1.31 12.51
C PRO A 38 -1.75 -2.20 11.25
N TYR A 39 -1.94 -1.63 10.06
CA TYR A 39 -2.23 -2.41 8.85
C TYR A 39 -0.99 -3.05 8.22
N VAL A 40 0.17 -2.39 8.30
CA VAL A 40 1.43 -2.89 7.73
C VAL A 40 2.44 -3.01 8.86
N THR A 41 2.44 -4.17 9.50
CA THR A 41 3.35 -4.50 10.61
C THR A 41 4.49 -5.39 10.13
N ASP A 42 5.53 -5.55 10.95
CA ASP A 42 6.65 -6.44 10.64
C ASP A 42 6.23 -7.92 10.49
N ALA A 43 5.08 -8.32 11.05
CA ALA A 43 4.54 -9.67 10.88
C ALA A 43 4.24 -10.03 9.42
N TYR A 44 4.02 -9.03 8.56
CA TYR A 44 3.75 -9.22 7.13
C TYR A 44 4.98 -9.04 6.24
N ARG A 45 6.17 -8.78 6.82
CA ARG A 45 7.39 -8.49 6.07
C ARG A 45 7.74 -9.57 5.07
N ASP A 46 7.73 -10.83 5.50
CA ASP A 46 8.15 -11.95 4.65
C ASP A 46 7.18 -12.18 3.49
N ALA A 47 5.87 -12.11 3.76
CA ALA A 47 4.84 -12.19 2.72
C ALA A 47 4.94 -11.03 1.72
N LEU A 48 5.20 -9.81 2.21
CA LEU A 48 5.40 -8.64 1.36
C LEU A 48 6.63 -8.80 0.47
N LEU A 49 7.77 -9.22 1.03
CA LEU A 49 9.02 -9.39 0.27
C LEU A 49 8.96 -10.58 -0.70
N ALA A 50 8.16 -11.61 -0.42
CA ALA A 50 7.90 -12.68 -1.38
C ALA A 50 7.20 -12.16 -2.64
N GLN A 51 6.27 -11.21 -2.50
CA GLN A 51 5.50 -10.65 -3.62
C GLN A 51 6.17 -9.41 -4.25
N PHE A 52 6.97 -8.67 -3.49
CA PHE A 52 7.67 -7.46 -3.92
C PHE A 52 9.14 -7.49 -3.46
N PRO A 53 10.01 -8.27 -4.11
CA PRO A 53 11.39 -8.48 -3.67
C PRO A 53 12.26 -7.22 -3.63
N GLN A 54 11.90 -6.20 -4.42
CA GLN A 54 12.58 -4.90 -4.46
C GLN A 54 11.82 -3.80 -3.69
N ALA A 55 10.95 -4.19 -2.74
CA ALA A 55 10.17 -3.24 -1.97
C ALA A 55 11.03 -2.37 -1.06
N ARG A 56 10.64 -1.09 -0.98
CA ARG A 56 11.09 -0.14 0.05
C ARG A 56 9.89 0.38 0.80
N ALA A 57 10.05 0.67 2.08
CA ALA A 57 9.02 1.30 2.90
C ALA A 57 9.47 2.69 3.34
N HIS A 58 8.61 3.69 3.16
CA HIS A 58 8.81 5.05 3.65
C HIS A 58 7.70 5.37 4.65
N VAL A 59 7.99 5.09 5.92
CA VAL A 59 7.03 5.27 7.02
C VAL A 59 6.78 6.75 7.26
N ILE A 60 5.52 7.18 7.23
CA ILE A 60 5.11 8.53 7.58
C ILE A 60 4.90 8.60 9.10
N ALA A 61 5.90 9.13 9.80
CA ALA A 61 5.86 9.27 11.26
C ALA A 61 4.65 10.09 11.72
N GLY A 62 3.96 9.59 12.74
CA GLY A 62 2.79 10.25 13.34
C GLY A 62 1.51 10.24 12.50
N ALA A 63 1.46 9.50 11.39
CA ALA A 63 0.24 9.27 10.62
C ALA A 63 -0.36 7.88 10.93
N GLY A 64 -1.69 7.80 10.95
CA GLY A 64 -2.46 6.56 10.98
C GLY A 64 -2.61 5.94 9.59
N HIS A 65 -3.75 5.29 9.35
CA HIS A 65 -3.99 4.56 8.09
C HIS A 65 -4.19 5.50 6.90
N TRP A 66 -4.78 6.68 7.10
CA TRP A 66 -5.09 7.61 6.02
C TRP A 66 -3.95 8.62 5.83
N VAL A 67 -2.75 8.12 5.56
CA VAL A 67 -1.52 8.93 5.42
C VAL A 67 -1.66 10.13 4.49
N HIS A 68 -2.44 9.98 3.41
CA HIS A 68 -2.66 11.02 2.42
C HIS A 68 -3.60 12.12 2.91
N ALA A 69 -4.53 11.82 3.83
CA ALA A 69 -5.39 12.82 4.46
C ALA A 69 -4.71 13.47 5.67
N GLU A 70 -3.94 12.69 6.45
CA GLU A 70 -3.33 13.16 7.70
C GLU A 70 -2.02 13.94 7.49
N LYS A 71 -1.21 13.54 6.49
CA LYS A 71 0.10 14.15 6.19
C LYS A 71 0.32 14.27 4.67
N PRO A 72 -0.56 14.98 3.94
CA PRO A 72 -0.55 15.03 2.47
C PRO A 72 0.80 15.44 1.88
N GLU A 73 1.47 16.44 2.45
CA GLU A 73 2.76 16.94 1.93
C GLU A 73 3.87 15.90 2.08
N ALA A 74 3.86 15.12 3.17
CA ALA A 74 4.84 14.06 3.39
C ALA A 74 4.66 12.93 2.37
N VAL A 75 3.42 12.53 2.10
CA VAL A 75 3.07 11.54 1.07
C VAL A 75 3.46 12.03 -0.32
N LEU A 76 3.12 13.27 -0.68
CA LEU A 76 3.49 13.85 -1.98
C LEU A 76 5.02 13.90 -2.18
N ARG A 77 5.79 14.25 -1.15
CA ARG A 77 7.25 14.22 -1.22
C ARG A 77 7.78 12.81 -1.41
N ALA A 78 7.20 11.81 -0.73
CA ALA A 78 7.60 10.41 -0.89
C ALA A 78 7.34 9.89 -2.31
N ILE A 79 6.16 10.17 -2.86
CA ILE A 79 5.80 9.81 -4.24
C ILE A 79 6.75 10.47 -5.23
N ARG A 80 6.98 11.78 -5.13
CA ARG A 80 7.87 12.52 -6.04
C ARG A 80 9.29 11.96 -6.03
N ARG A 81 9.87 11.72 -4.84
CA ARG A 81 11.22 11.14 -4.72
C ARG A 81 11.29 9.76 -5.38
N TYR A 82 10.27 8.92 -5.17
CA TYR A 82 10.24 7.60 -5.78
C TYR A 82 10.20 7.68 -7.31
N LEU A 83 9.29 8.49 -7.86
CA LEU A 83 9.18 8.69 -9.31
C LEU A 83 10.45 9.24 -9.93
N THR A 84 11.14 10.18 -9.27
CA THR A 84 12.45 10.66 -9.73
C THR A 84 13.52 9.56 -9.68
N SER A 85 13.51 8.70 -8.66
CA SER A 85 14.52 7.64 -8.50
C SER A 85 14.42 6.50 -9.50
N ILE A 86 13.26 6.31 -10.15
CA ILE A 86 13.05 5.24 -11.14
C ILE A 86 13.07 5.75 -12.59
N ALA A 87 13.08 7.08 -12.79
CA ALA A 87 13.17 7.70 -14.10
C ALA A 87 14.62 7.98 -14.55
N ALA A 88 15.58 7.80 -13.64
CA ALA A 88 17.02 7.92 -13.88
C ALA A 88 17.64 6.53 -14.08
#